data_AF-A0A813DAF1-F1
#
_entry.id   AF-A0A813DAF1-F1
#
_cell.length_a   1.000
_cell.length_b   1.000
_cell.length_c   1.000
_cell.angle_alpha   90.00
_cell.angle_beta   90.00
_cell.angle_gamma   90.00
#
_symmetry.space_group_name_H-M   'P 1'
#
loop_
_entity.id
_entity.type
_entity.pdbx_description
1 polymer ?
#
loop_
_entity_poly.entity_id
_entity_poly.type
_entity_poly.pdbx_seq_one_letter_code
_entity_poly.pdbx_strand_id
1 'polypeptide(L)'
;MVHAVRCRTCGGADSFLLDSVYSEDFWYNCCFRISKANETIVCSTIIAECNRWIERFDALEEQGPDPEDDLSQAAALMRNKERDLLEAIRQIFAQETEITVVDNQRKYFIDRRLDEVFPARQGAAMYGP
;
A
#
# COMPACT_ATOMS: atom_id res chain seq x y z
N MET A 1 -0.43 -8.01 -3.64
CA MET A 1 -0.57 -7.77 -2.19
C MET A 1 -1.28 -6.46 -1.87
N VAL A 2 -0.90 -5.32 -2.45
CA VAL A 2 -1.57 -4.02 -2.19
C VAL A 2 -3.08 -4.06 -2.45
N HIS A 3 -3.53 -4.81 -3.47
CA HIS A 3 -4.96 -5.03 -3.74
C HIS A 3 -5.75 -5.65 -2.59
N ALA A 4 -5.12 -6.52 -1.77
CA ALA A 4 -5.77 -7.11 -0.62
C ALA A 4 -5.96 -6.07 0.51
N VAL A 5 -5.00 -5.16 0.66
CA VAL A 5 -5.10 -4.05 1.62
C VAL A 5 -6.16 -3.05 1.15
N ARG A 6 -6.22 -2.74 -0.15
CA ARG A 6 -7.29 -1.91 -0.75
C ARG A 6 -8.66 -2.51 -0.52
N CYS A 7 -8.82 -3.80 -0.80
CA CYS A 7 -10.04 -4.56 -0.52
C CYS A 7 -10.43 -4.45 0.97
N ARG A 8 -9.50 -4.72 1.88
CA ARG A 8 -9.73 -4.65 3.34
C ARG A 8 -10.12 -3.24 3.82
N THR A 9 -9.57 -2.21 3.19
CA THR A 9 -9.80 -0.80 3.55
C THR A 9 -10.92 -0.17 2.72
N CYS A 10 -11.59 -0.94 1.86
CA CYS A 10 -12.69 -0.48 1.03
C CYS A 10 -13.92 -0.26 1.92
N GLY A 11 -14.34 0.99 2.04
CA GLY A 11 -15.45 1.40 2.89
C GLY A 11 -15.77 2.88 2.71
N GLY A 12 -16.73 3.39 3.48
CA GLY A 12 -17.14 4.79 3.40
C GLY A 12 -17.57 5.18 1.98
N ALA A 13 -16.90 6.15 1.38
CA ALA A 13 -17.18 6.62 0.02
C ALA A 13 -16.96 5.55 -1.06
N ASP A 14 -16.17 4.52 -0.79
CA ASP A 14 -15.85 3.46 -1.76
C ASP A 14 -16.69 2.19 -1.57
N SER A 15 -17.61 2.16 -0.59
CA SER A 15 -18.41 0.96 -0.29
C SER A 15 -19.35 0.56 -1.42
N PHE A 16 -19.66 1.46 -2.35
CA PHE A 16 -20.46 1.14 -3.53
C PHE A 16 -19.83 0.06 -4.41
N LEU A 17 -18.50 -0.10 -4.36
CA LEU A 17 -17.79 -1.16 -5.09
C LEU A 17 -18.10 -2.56 -4.57
N LEU A 18 -18.73 -2.68 -3.40
CA LEU A 18 -19.18 -3.94 -2.82
C LEU A 18 -20.61 -4.32 -3.24
N ASP A 19 -21.30 -3.45 -3.98
CA ASP A 19 -22.62 -3.75 -4.51
C ASP A 19 -22.53 -4.85 -5.58
N SER A 20 -23.62 -5.59 -5.75
CA SER A 20 -23.80 -6.67 -6.73
C SER A 20 -23.45 -6.29 -8.17
N VAL A 21 -23.58 -5.01 -8.53
CA VAL A 21 -23.20 -4.48 -9.85
C VAL A 21 -21.68 -4.56 -10.08
N TYR A 22 -20.89 -4.43 -9.00
CA TYR A 22 -19.42 -4.38 -9.07
C TYR A 22 -18.75 -5.61 -8.46
N SER A 23 -19.51 -6.52 -7.84
CA SER A 23 -18.95 -7.64 -7.08
C SER A 23 -18.11 -8.60 -7.94
N GLU A 24 -18.48 -8.81 -9.20
CA GLU A 24 -17.72 -9.68 -10.11
C GLU A 24 -16.36 -9.06 -10.48
N ASP A 25 -16.31 -7.75 -10.66
CA ASP A 25 -15.10 -6.99 -10.99
C ASP A 25 -14.36 -6.45 -9.77
N PHE A 26 -14.86 -6.65 -8.55
CA PHE A 26 -14.37 -5.96 -7.35
C PHE A 26 -12.88 -6.23 -7.11
N TRP A 27 -12.47 -7.49 -7.24
CA TRP A 27 -11.07 -7.88 -7.10
C TRP A 27 -10.19 -7.23 -8.17
N TYR A 28 -10.67 -7.20 -9.42
CA TYR A 28 -9.98 -6.51 -10.51
C TYR A 28 -9.85 -5.01 -10.21
N ASN A 29 -10.91 -4.37 -9.70
CA ASN A 29 -10.88 -2.96 -9.30
C ASN A 29 -9.83 -2.69 -8.21
N CYS A 30 -9.67 -3.60 -7.25
CA CYS A 30 -8.65 -3.50 -6.20
C CYS A 30 -7.21 -3.62 -6.72
N CYS A 31 -6.98 -4.20 -7.92
CA CYS A 31 -5.65 -4.21 -8.54
C CYS A 31 -5.15 -2.79 -8.86
N PHE A 32 -6.06 -1.83 -8.99
CA PHE A 32 -5.75 -0.43 -9.28
C PHE A 32 -6.09 0.46 -8.09
N ARG A 33 -5.73 1.74 -8.18
CA ARG A 33 -6.06 2.72 -7.14
C ARG A 33 -7.57 2.97 -7.15
N ILE A 34 -8.20 2.87 -5.98
CA ILE A 34 -9.65 3.02 -5.83
C ILE A 34 -10.00 4.51 -5.72
N SER A 35 -9.51 5.16 -4.67
CA SER A 35 -9.72 6.58 -4.38
C SER A 35 -8.51 7.13 -3.63
N LYS A 36 -8.35 8.46 -3.61
CA LYS A 36 -7.29 9.11 -2.82
C LYS A 36 -7.42 8.78 -1.32
N ALA A 37 -8.64 8.73 -0.80
CA ALA A 37 -8.91 8.38 0.58
C ALA A 37 -8.50 6.94 0.88
N ASN A 38 -8.89 5.99 0.03
CA ASN A 38 -8.49 4.58 0.18
C ASN A 38 -6.97 4.40 0.13
N GLU A 39 -6.27 5.00 -0.85
CA GLU A 39 -4.81 4.90 -0.92
C GLU A 39 -4.11 5.51 0.31
N THR A 40 -4.66 6.59 0.88
CA THR A 40 -4.14 7.19 2.12
C THR A 40 -4.28 6.22 3.29
N ILE A 41 -5.43 5.55 3.42
CA ILE A 41 -5.65 4.53 4.45
C ILE A 41 -4.74 3.32 4.22
N VAL A 42 -4.56 2.87 2.97
CA VAL A 42 -3.65 1.77 2.62
C VAL A 42 -2.22 2.08 3.04
N CYS A 43 -1.70 3.25 2.68
CA CYS A 43 -0.33 3.62 3.01
C CYS A 43 -0.15 3.75 4.54
N SER A 44 -1.05 4.45 5.22
CA SER A 44 -0.98 4.60 6.69
C SER A 44 -1.09 3.27 7.42
N THR A 45 -1.95 2.34 6.97
CA THR A 45 -2.07 0.99 7.54
C THR A 45 -0.78 0.20 7.40
N ILE A 46 -0.16 0.24 6.21
CA ILE A 46 1.09 -0.51 5.97
C ILE A 46 2.23 0.09 6.79
N ILE A 47 2.37 1.41 6.82
CA ILE A 47 3.38 2.10 7.63
C ILE A 47 3.21 1.76 9.11
N ALA A 48 1.98 1.78 9.63
CA ALA A 48 1.69 1.46 11.02
C ALA A 48 2.07 0.01 11.36
N GLU A 49 1.74 -0.95 10.51
CA GLU A 49 2.13 -2.36 10.72
C GLU A 49 3.65 -2.54 10.61
N CYS A 50 4.33 -1.87 9.66
CA CYS A 50 5.79 -1.89 9.58
C CYS A 50 6.43 -1.36 10.87
N ASN A 51 5.98 -0.21 11.37
CA ASN A 51 6.48 0.37 12.62
C ASN A 51 6.29 -0.59 13.80
N ARG A 52 5.10 -1.19 13.92
CA ARG A 52 4.79 -2.17 14.97
C ARG A 52 5.74 -3.37 14.96
N TRP A 53 6.08 -3.89 13.77
CA TRP A 53 7.01 -5.01 13.65
C TRP A 53 8.47 -4.60 13.88
N ILE A 54 8.88 -3.41 13.41
CA ILE A 54 10.22 -2.87 13.66
C ILE A 54 10.44 -2.68 15.16
N GLU A 55 9.49 -2.06 15.88
CA GLU A 55 9.56 -1.90 17.34
C GLU A 55 9.72 -3.25 18.06
N ARG A 56 9.05 -4.30 17.56
CA ARG A 56 9.19 -5.65 18.10
C ARG A 56 10.58 -6.24 17.84
N PHE A 57 11.17 -5.97 16.67
CA PHE A 57 12.54 -6.41 16.38
C PHE A 57 13.56 -5.66 17.21
N ASP A 58 13.41 -4.35 17.36
CA ASP A 58 14.31 -3.51 18.19
C ASP A 58 14.30 -4.00 19.65
N ALA A 59 13.11 -4.31 20.21
CA ALA A 59 12.98 -4.87 21.56
C ALA A 59 13.63 -6.28 21.72
N LEU A 60 13.74 -7.05 20.64
CA LEU A 60 14.43 -8.35 20.65
C LEU A 60 15.95 -8.20 20.44
N GLU A 61 16.39 -7.14 19.76
CA GLU A 61 17.81 -6.84 19.56
C GLU A 61 18.48 -6.37 20.86
N GLU A 62 17.76 -5.64 21.73
CA GLU A 62 18.25 -5.24 23.06
C GLU A 62 18.72 -6.43 23.93
N GLN A 63 18.19 -7.63 23.67
CA GLN A 63 18.57 -8.84 24.41
C GLN A 63 19.93 -9.41 23.96
N GLY A 64 20.40 -9.04 22.76
CA GLY A 64 21.63 -9.53 22.15
C GLY A 64 21.59 -11.02 21.77
N PRO A 65 22.33 -11.45 20.74
CA PRO A 65 22.57 -12.88 20.52
C PRO A 65 23.54 -13.44 21.57
N ASP A 66 23.39 -14.72 21.87
CA ASP A 66 24.40 -15.46 22.64
C ASP A 66 25.63 -15.67 21.75
N PRO A 67 26.82 -15.16 22.13
CA PRO A 67 28.02 -15.26 21.31
C PRO A 67 28.54 -16.70 21.17
N GLU A 68 28.14 -17.62 22.05
CA GLU A 68 28.58 -19.01 22.03
C GLU A 68 27.62 -19.95 21.26
N ASP A 69 26.43 -19.46 20.89
CA ASP A 69 25.42 -20.24 20.14
C ASP A 69 25.29 -19.74 18.69
N ASP A 70 25.79 -20.55 17.74
CA ASP A 70 25.70 -20.31 16.30
C ASP A 70 24.23 -20.14 15.83
N LEU A 71 23.27 -20.82 16.46
CA LEU A 71 21.85 -20.68 16.12
C LEU A 71 21.29 -19.33 16.56
N SER A 72 21.71 -18.85 17.74
CA SER A 72 21.35 -17.53 18.26
C SER A 72 21.85 -16.41 17.34
N GLN A 73 23.08 -16.53 16.86
CA GLN A 73 23.67 -15.59 15.89
C GLN A 73 22.95 -15.63 14.53
N ALA A 74 22.67 -16.83 14.00
CA ALA A 74 21.93 -16.97 12.74
C ALA A 74 20.51 -16.38 12.84
N ALA A 75 19.83 -16.60 13.98
CA ALA A 75 18.51 -16.03 14.23
C ALA A 75 18.56 -14.49 14.32
N ALA A 76 19.57 -13.92 14.96
CA ALA A 76 19.77 -12.46 14.99
C ALA A 76 20.01 -11.89 13.59
N LEU A 77 20.85 -12.54 12.79
CA LEU A 77 21.09 -12.11 11.40
C LEU A 77 19.81 -12.13 10.56
N MET A 78 18.98 -13.17 10.69
CA MET A 78 17.69 -13.24 9.98
C MET A 78 16.74 -12.13 10.41
N ARG A 79 16.63 -11.86 11.72
CA ARG A 79 15.81 -10.75 12.25
C ARG A 79 16.26 -9.40 11.69
N ASN A 80 17.57 -9.15 11.64
CA ASN A 80 18.10 -7.89 11.10
C ASN A 80 17.75 -7.72 9.62
N LYS A 81 17.84 -8.79 8.82
CA LYS A 81 17.43 -8.76 7.41
C LYS A 81 15.92 -8.52 7.23
N GLU A 82 15.09 -9.15 8.06
CA GLU A 82 13.64 -8.93 8.03
C GLU A 82 13.28 -7.50 8.44
N ARG A 83 13.97 -6.95 9.44
CA ARG A 83 13.84 -5.56 9.87
C ARG A 83 14.23 -4.59 8.75
N ASP A 84 15.36 -4.79 8.08
CA ASP A 84 15.79 -3.96 6.95
C ASP A 84 14.77 -3.98 5.81
N LEU A 85 14.16 -5.14 5.54
CA LEU A 85 13.09 -5.27 4.55
C LEU A 85 11.84 -4.47 4.96
N LEU A 86 11.44 -4.53 6.24
CA LEU A 86 10.31 -3.75 6.76
C LEU A 86 10.57 -2.24 6.66
N GLU A 87 11.79 -1.81 6.92
CA GLU A 87 12.22 -0.41 6.80
C GLU A 87 12.13 0.07 5.34
N ALA A 88 12.59 -0.75 4.39
CA ALA A 88 12.46 -0.45 2.96
C ALA A 88 10.99 -0.36 2.52
N ILE A 89 10.14 -1.29 2.97
CA ILE A 89 8.69 -1.24 2.71
C ILE A 89 8.08 0.04 3.28
N ARG A 90 8.38 0.38 4.54
CA ARG A 90 7.90 1.60 5.19
C ARG A 90 8.26 2.84 4.39
N GLN A 91 9.51 2.94 3.92
CA GLN A 91 9.97 4.08 3.12
C GLN A 91 9.25 4.19 1.78
N ILE A 92 9.02 3.08 1.08
CA ILE A 92 8.24 3.07 -0.17
C ILE A 92 6.83 3.62 0.08
N PHE A 93 6.15 3.19 1.14
CA PHE A 93 4.79 3.66 1.43
C PHE A 93 4.75 5.09 1.99
N ALA A 94 5.81 5.55 2.66
CA ALA A 94 5.96 6.95 3.04
C ALA A 94 6.06 7.86 1.80
N GLN A 95 6.90 7.49 0.83
CA GLN A 95 6.99 8.20 -0.46
C GLN A 95 5.66 8.17 -1.23
N GLU A 96 4.98 7.01 -1.27
CA GLU A 96 3.67 6.90 -1.90
C GLU A 96 2.61 7.79 -1.22
N THR A 97 2.72 8.02 0.08
CA THR A 97 1.84 8.95 0.81
C THR A 97 2.09 10.38 0.36
N GLU A 98 3.34 10.82 0.30
CA GLU A 98 3.73 12.15 -0.17
C GLU A 98 3.25 12.41 -1.60
N ILE A 99 3.48 11.44 -2.51
CA ILE A 99 3.03 11.55 -3.90
C ILE A 99 1.49 11.58 -3.95
N THR A 100 0.79 10.76 -3.17
CA THR A 100 -0.68 10.77 -3.15
C THR A 100 -1.26 12.12 -2.71
N VAL A 101 -0.55 12.85 -1.83
CA VAL A 101 -0.96 14.19 -1.40
C VAL A 101 -0.76 15.22 -2.51
N VAL A 102 0.39 15.19 -3.18
CA VAL A 102 0.85 16.24 -4.12
C VAL A 102 0.41 16.01 -5.57
N ASP A 103 0.35 14.75 -6.01
CA ASP A 103 0.12 14.37 -7.40
C ASP A 103 -1.37 14.17 -7.71
N ASN A 104 -1.95 15.13 -8.43
CA ASN A 104 -3.33 15.06 -8.94
C ASN A 104 -3.43 14.32 -10.30
N GLN A 105 -2.34 13.79 -10.86
CA GLN A 105 -2.34 13.08 -12.14
C GLN A 105 -2.66 11.58 -11.99
N ARG A 106 -2.72 11.07 -10.76
CA ARG A 106 -3.07 9.67 -10.49
C ARG A 106 -4.52 9.40 -10.87
N LYS A 107 -4.73 8.40 -11.74
CA LYS A 107 -6.06 7.93 -12.12
C LYS A 107 -6.63 6.99 -11.07
N TYR A 108 -7.78 7.34 -10.53
CA TYR A 108 -8.54 6.53 -9.59
C TYR A 108 -9.67 5.77 -10.29
N PHE A 109 -10.52 5.07 -9.55
CA PHE A 109 -11.63 4.30 -10.13
C PHE A 109 -12.51 5.16 -11.05
N ILE A 110 -12.90 6.36 -10.61
CA ILE A 110 -13.77 7.25 -11.38
C ILE A 110 -13.09 7.70 -12.68
N ASP A 111 -11.82 8.10 -12.64
CA ASP A 111 -11.10 8.53 -13.84
C ASP A 111 -10.99 7.39 -14.86
N ARG A 112 -10.67 6.17 -14.40
CA ARG A 112 -10.59 4.99 -15.26
C ARG A 112 -11.93 4.66 -15.90
N ARG A 113 -13.02 4.67 -15.13
CA ARG A 113 -14.37 4.46 -15.67
C ARG A 113 -14.77 5.53 -16.66
N LEU A 114 -14.41 6.79 -16.42
CA LEU A 114 -14.68 7.87 -17.36
C LEU A 114 -13.86 7.74 -18.65
N ASP A 115 -12.62 7.25 -18.57
CA ASP A 115 -11.81 6.96 -19.76
C ASP A 115 -12.33 5.77 -20.58
N GLU A 116 -12.97 4.79 -19.93
CA GLU A 116 -13.66 3.67 -20.59
C GLU A 116 -14.93 4.14 -21.32
N VAL A 117 -15.74 4.97 -20.67
CA VAL A 117 -17.01 5.49 -21.22
C VAL A 117 -16.76 6.57 -22.27
N PHE A 118 -15.71 7.38 -22.10
CA PHE A 118 -15.37 8.48 -23.00
C PHE A 118 -13.91 8.38 -23.51
N PRO A 119 -13.61 7.47 -24.45
CA PRO A 119 -12.24 7.26 -24.94
C PRO A 119 -11.57 8.52 -25.52
N ALA A 120 -12.36 9.47 -26.04
CA ALA A 120 -11.86 10.75 -26.54
C ALA A 120 -11.14 11.59 -25.45
N ARG A 121 -11.43 11.36 -24.17
CA ARG A 121 -10.71 12.00 -23.04
C ARG A 121 -9.24 11.61 -22.97
N GLN A 122 -8.90 10.41 -23.43
CA GLN A 122 -7.51 9.93 -23.41
C GLN A 122 -6.62 10.78 -24.35
N GLY A 123 -7.19 11.31 -25.44
CA GLY A 123 -6.49 12.17 -26.40
C GLY A 123 -6.37 13.63 -25.95
N ALA A 124 -7.36 14.15 -25.21
CA ALA A 124 -7.36 15.55 -24.74
C ALA A 124 -6.34 15.82 -23.62
N ALA A 125 -5.88 14.81 -22.89
CA ALA A 125 -4.81 14.96 -21.90
C ALA A 125 -3.40 15.06 -22.52
N MET A 126 -3.22 14.64 -23.78
CA MET A 126 -1.94 14.70 -24.51
C MET A 126 -1.72 16.06 -25.20
N TYR A 127 -2.79 16.80 -25.46
CA TYR A 127 -2.75 18.15 -26.01
C TYR A 127 -3.45 19.05 -25.00
N GLY A 128 -2.68 19.58 -24.04
CA GLY A 128 -3.18 20.59 -23.12
C GLY A 128 -3.77 21.80 -23.89
N PRO A 129 -4.58 22.65 -23.22
CA PRO A 129 -5.09 23.88 -23.81
C PRO A 129 -3.97 24.78 -24.36
#